data_AF-A0A352N0Z3-F1
#
_entry.id   AF-A0A352N0Z3-F1
#
_cell.length_a   1.000
_cell.length_b   1.000
_cell.length_c   1.000
_cell.angle_alpha   90.00
_cell.angle_beta   90.00
_cell.angle_gamma   90.00
#
_symmetry.space_group_name_H-M   'P 1'
#
loop_
_entity.id
_entity.type
_entity.pdbx_description
1 polymer ?
#
loop_
_entity_poly.entity_id
_entity_poly.type
_entity_poly.pdbx_seq_one_letter_code
_entity_poly.pdbx_strand_id
1 'polypeptide(L)'
;MAANPSKEVNIVKADTENVPQDKLDVCRMPYEELEKKAAVCTRCRLHKSRTNPVFADGSRKAELMFIGEGPGRDEDAQGIPFVGRAGQLLTKMIEAMQFDRKEVYIANIVKCRPPENRAPMDDEAEQCLPYLLRQIELVQPKIIVLLGAVPLKYILGLAGITKIRGNWKEFKGIKVMPTLHPAYLLRNEAAKKDAWKDLQMVMSVFGKKYRKNS
;
A
#
# COMPACT_ATOMS: atom_id res chain seq x y z
N MET A 1 53.42 12.79 -31.50
CA MET A 1 52.87 14.04 -30.92
C MET A 1 51.71 13.66 -30.01
N ALA A 2 51.91 13.93 -28.72
CA ALA A 2 50.96 14.00 -27.60
C ALA A 2 49.80 12.98 -27.50
N ALA A 3 49.99 12.01 -26.62
CA ALA A 3 48.92 11.36 -25.87
C ALA A 3 48.20 12.39 -24.98
N ASN A 4 46.87 12.36 -24.95
CA ASN A 4 46.04 13.20 -24.10
C ASN A 4 45.64 12.39 -22.84
N PRO A 5 45.82 12.91 -21.61
CA PRO A 5 45.76 12.12 -20.40
C PRO A 5 44.31 11.96 -19.87
N SER A 6 44.16 10.85 -19.16
CA SER A 6 43.03 10.40 -18.37
C SER A 6 42.44 11.50 -17.49
N LYS A 7 41.13 11.77 -17.63
CA LYS A 7 40.36 12.45 -16.59
C LYS A 7 39.75 11.39 -15.67
N GLU A 8 40.34 11.27 -14.49
CA GLU A 8 39.77 10.54 -13.36
C GLU A 8 38.42 11.15 -12.96
N VAL A 9 37.40 10.30 -12.92
CA VAL A 9 36.09 10.64 -12.35
C VAL A 9 36.23 10.51 -10.85
N ASN A 10 36.21 11.64 -10.14
CA ASN A 10 36.14 11.66 -8.67
C ASN A 10 34.81 11.02 -8.22
N ILE A 11 34.91 9.79 -7.72
CA ILE A 11 33.84 9.12 -7.00
C ILE A 11 33.71 9.81 -5.65
N VAL A 12 32.71 10.68 -5.52
CA VAL A 12 32.29 11.25 -4.24
C VAL A 12 31.83 10.08 -3.37
N LYS A 13 32.62 9.72 -2.36
CA LYS A 13 32.22 8.79 -1.31
C LYS A 13 31.05 9.45 -0.57
N ALA A 14 29.88 8.82 -0.61
CA ALA A 14 28.77 9.23 0.23
C ALA A 14 29.12 8.89 1.68
N ASP A 15 29.35 9.91 2.48
CA ASP A 15 29.60 9.81 3.92
C ASP A 15 28.42 9.09 4.60
N THR A 16 28.67 7.86 5.04
CA THR A 16 27.73 7.00 5.77
C THR A 16 27.71 7.31 7.27
N GLU A 17 27.56 8.59 7.65
CA GLU A 17 27.59 8.99 9.06
C GLU A 17 26.44 9.96 9.42
N ASN A 18 25.23 9.41 9.48
CA ASN A 18 24.19 9.68 10.51
C ASN A 18 22.85 9.07 10.08
N VAL A 19 22.65 7.78 10.35
CA VAL A 19 21.32 7.15 10.28
C VAL A 19 20.77 7.10 11.71
N PRO A 20 19.66 7.81 12.04
CA PRO A 20 19.09 7.79 13.38
C PRO A 20 18.75 6.36 13.84
N GLN A 21 19.24 6.01 15.03
CA GLN A 21 19.27 4.66 15.58
C GLN A 21 17.99 4.28 16.37
N ASP A 22 16.81 4.57 15.81
CA ASP A 22 15.51 4.17 16.38
C ASP A 22 14.63 3.56 15.28
N LYS A 23 15.01 2.40 14.76
CA LYS A 23 14.14 1.61 13.88
C LYS A 23 13.21 0.78 14.76
N LEU A 24 11.89 0.93 14.56
CA LEU A 24 10.87 0.10 15.20
C LEU A 24 11.13 -1.37 14.88
N ASP A 25 11.59 -2.15 15.87
CA ASP A 25 11.75 -3.60 15.71
C ASP A 25 10.42 -4.30 15.99
N VAL A 26 9.70 -4.59 14.91
CA VAL A 26 8.46 -5.41 14.91
C VAL A 26 8.69 -6.78 14.26
N CYS A 27 9.94 -7.12 13.91
CA CYS A 27 10.26 -8.26 13.05
C CYS A 27 9.80 -9.61 13.63
N ARG A 28 9.72 -9.70 14.97
CA ARG A 28 9.32 -10.92 15.69
C ARG A 28 7.93 -10.87 16.30
N MET A 29 7.22 -9.74 16.18
CA MET A 29 5.90 -9.61 16.81
C MET A 29 4.88 -10.53 16.11
N PRO A 30 4.10 -11.33 16.86
CA PRO A 30 2.91 -11.98 16.32
C PRO A 30 1.84 -10.94 15.98
N TYR A 31 0.83 -11.35 15.23
CA TYR A 31 -0.18 -10.44 14.69
C TYR A 31 -0.89 -9.63 15.77
N GLU A 32 -1.32 -10.28 16.85
CA GLU A 32 -2.05 -9.66 17.95
C GLU A 32 -1.21 -8.61 18.69
N GLU A 33 0.09 -8.88 18.84
CA GLU A 33 1.00 -7.93 19.48
C GLU A 33 1.28 -6.74 18.55
N LEU A 34 1.45 -7.01 17.25
CA LEU A 34 1.63 -5.98 16.24
C LEU A 34 0.44 -5.01 16.19
N GLU A 35 -0.78 -5.56 16.24
CA GLU A 35 -2.03 -4.80 16.27
C GLU A 35 -2.14 -3.95 17.53
N LYS A 36 -1.88 -4.53 18.71
CA LYS A 36 -1.85 -3.79 19.99
C LYS A 36 -0.81 -2.68 19.97
N LYS A 37 0.37 -2.94 19.42
CA LYS A 37 1.46 -1.95 19.31
C LYS A 37 1.08 -0.80 18.39
N ALA A 38 0.47 -1.11 17.24
CA ALA A 38 -0.02 -0.10 16.31
C ALA A 38 -1.11 0.78 16.94
N ALA A 39 -1.98 0.19 17.78
CA ALA A 39 -3.10 0.90 18.40
C ALA A 39 -2.65 2.06 19.30
N VAL A 40 -1.55 1.87 20.03
CA VAL A 40 -0.99 2.88 20.96
C VAL A 40 0.21 3.64 20.39
N CYS A 41 0.50 3.49 19.09
CA CYS A 41 1.70 4.06 18.48
C CYS A 41 1.71 5.59 18.50
N THR A 42 2.83 6.21 18.89
CA THR A 42 3.04 7.67 18.92
C THR A 42 4.25 8.14 18.09
N ARG A 43 4.80 7.26 17.24
CA ARG A 43 6.09 7.48 16.54
C ARG A 43 6.11 8.59 15.49
N CYS A 44 4.95 9.04 15.01
CA CYS A 44 4.86 10.17 14.08
C CYS A 44 3.73 11.12 14.47
N ARG A 45 3.72 12.32 13.91
CA ARG A 45 2.77 13.40 14.27
C ARG A 45 1.29 13.03 14.08
N LEU A 46 0.97 12.05 13.23
CA LEU A 46 -0.39 11.63 12.94
C LEU A 46 -1.15 11.05 14.16
N HIS A 47 -0.44 10.60 15.20
CA HIS A 47 -1.10 10.12 16.42
C HIS A 47 -1.87 11.22 17.15
N LYS A 48 -1.51 12.50 16.93
CA LYS A 48 -2.11 13.64 17.63
C LYS A 48 -3.51 13.99 17.12
N SER A 49 -3.83 13.61 15.89
CA SER A 49 -5.07 14.01 15.20
C SER A 49 -6.01 12.86 14.89
N ARG A 50 -5.58 11.59 15.08
CA ARG A 50 -6.44 10.43 14.85
C ARG A 50 -7.49 10.30 15.94
N THR A 51 -8.67 9.81 15.58
CA THR A 51 -9.64 9.29 16.53
C THR A 51 -9.33 7.83 16.83
N ASN A 52 -9.22 7.01 15.77
CA ASN A 52 -8.86 5.61 15.88
C ASN A 52 -7.68 5.28 14.95
N PRO A 53 -6.73 4.43 15.41
CA PRO A 53 -5.81 3.78 14.51
C PRO A 53 -6.58 2.81 13.60
N VAL A 54 -6.20 2.74 12.34
CA VAL A 54 -6.83 1.91 11.32
C VAL A 54 -5.80 0.91 10.82
N PHE A 55 -5.79 -0.27 11.44
CA PHE A 55 -4.70 -1.24 11.29
C PHE A 55 -4.82 -2.06 9.99
N ALA A 56 -5.91 -2.80 9.84
CA ALA A 56 -6.28 -3.60 8.68
C ALA A 56 -7.74 -4.09 8.78
N ASP A 57 -8.24 -4.74 7.72
CA ASP A 57 -9.52 -5.46 7.67
C ASP A 57 -9.37 -6.76 6.86
N GLY A 58 -10.27 -7.71 7.11
CA GLY A 58 -10.36 -8.98 6.38
C GLY A 58 -9.49 -10.13 6.93
N SER A 59 -9.17 -11.10 6.08
CA SER A 59 -8.59 -12.39 6.50
C SER A 59 -7.07 -12.33 6.67
N ARG A 60 -6.58 -12.77 7.83
CA ARG A 60 -5.14 -12.92 8.11
C ARG A 60 -4.46 -14.04 7.29
N LYS A 61 -5.26 -14.88 6.61
CA LYS A 61 -4.81 -15.95 5.71
C LYS A 61 -5.13 -15.62 4.24
N ALA A 62 -5.41 -14.36 3.93
CA ALA A 62 -5.80 -13.94 2.59
C ALA A 62 -4.67 -14.17 1.59
N GLU A 63 -5.00 -14.79 0.46
CA GLU A 63 -4.07 -14.90 -0.66
C GLU A 63 -4.00 -13.60 -1.51
N LEU A 64 -4.94 -12.68 -1.32
CA LEU A 64 -5.02 -11.39 -2.00
C LEU A 64 -5.02 -10.25 -0.98
N MET A 65 -4.05 -9.33 -1.11
CA MET A 65 -3.91 -8.16 -0.25
C MET A 65 -4.07 -6.87 -1.06
N PHE A 66 -4.82 -5.90 -0.55
CA PHE A 66 -4.94 -4.54 -1.08
C PHE A 66 -4.23 -3.54 -0.16
N ILE A 67 -3.42 -2.67 -0.72
CA ILE A 67 -2.67 -1.65 0.02
C ILE A 67 -2.98 -0.27 -0.53
N GLY A 68 -3.56 0.59 0.30
CA GLY A 68 -3.82 2.00 0.00
C GLY A 68 -2.84 2.97 0.66
N GLU A 69 -3.21 4.25 0.60
CA GLU A 69 -2.40 5.37 1.11
C GLU A 69 -2.51 5.52 2.64
N GLY A 70 -3.71 5.79 3.13
CA GLY A 70 -3.98 6.11 4.53
C GLY A 70 -5.48 6.21 4.81
N PRO A 71 -5.89 6.30 6.08
CA PRO A 71 -7.30 6.43 6.46
C PRO A 71 -7.87 7.79 6.08
N GLY A 72 -9.13 7.80 5.64
CA GLY A 72 -9.93 9.01 5.53
C GLY A 72 -10.76 9.27 6.80
N ARG A 73 -11.70 10.21 6.73
CA ARG A 73 -12.56 10.60 7.85
C ARG A 73 -13.40 9.44 8.39
N ASP A 74 -14.03 8.69 7.50
CA ASP A 74 -14.95 7.62 7.88
C ASP A 74 -14.18 6.44 8.47
N GLU A 75 -12.99 6.15 7.92
CA GLU A 75 -12.08 5.13 8.44
C GLU A 75 -11.56 5.49 9.84
N ASP A 76 -11.14 6.73 10.05
CA ASP A 76 -10.67 7.21 11.36
C ASP A 76 -11.78 7.15 12.43
N ALA A 77 -13.02 7.44 12.05
CA ALA A 77 -14.15 7.36 12.96
C ALA A 77 -14.50 5.91 13.35
N GLN A 78 -14.32 4.96 12.43
CA GLN A 78 -14.74 3.56 12.62
C GLN A 78 -13.61 2.61 13.00
N GLY A 79 -12.33 2.99 12.79
CA GLY A 79 -11.19 2.10 12.98
C GLY A 79 -10.99 1.07 11.86
N ILE A 80 -11.78 1.13 10.78
CA ILE A 80 -11.80 0.13 9.70
C ILE A 80 -11.35 0.78 8.38
N PRO A 81 -10.37 0.20 7.65
CA PRO A 81 -9.88 0.77 6.39
C PRO A 81 -10.95 0.71 5.29
N PHE A 82 -10.96 1.69 4.38
CA PHE A 82 -11.81 1.68 3.19
C PHE A 82 -13.30 1.43 3.51
N VAL A 83 -13.92 2.26 4.35
CA VAL A 83 -15.37 2.24 4.65
C VAL A 83 -16.12 3.45 4.11
N GLY A 84 -15.43 4.55 3.79
CA GLY A 84 -16.02 5.72 3.14
C GLY A 84 -16.33 5.48 1.67
N ARG A 85 -16.64 6.55 0.90
CA ARG A 85 -17.04 6.44 -0.52
C ARG A 85 -16.03 5.68 -1.39
N ALA A 86 -14.73 5.95 -1.21
CA ALA A 86 -13.67 5.25 -1.93
C ALA A 86 -13.62 3.77 -1.53
N GLY A 87 -13.89 3.47 -0.27
CA GLY A 87 -13.99 2.13 0.27
C GLY A 87 -15.16 1.32 -0.27
N GLN A 88 -16.33 1.94 -0.37
CA GLN A 88 -17.50 1.31 -1.01
C GLN A 88 -17.23 0.94 -2.47
N LEU A 89 -16.49 1.77 -3.21
CA LEU A 89 -16.06 1.43 -4.57
C LEU A 89 -15.06 0.26 -4.55
N LEU A 90 -14.10 0.26 -3.61
CA LEU A 90 -13.18 -0.88 -3.46
C LEU A 90 -13.93 -2.18 -3.17
N THR A 91 -14.91 -2.16 -2.27
CA THR A 91 -15.76 -3.33 -1.99
C THR A 91 -16.44 -3.84 -3.26
N LYS A 92 -17.06 -2.94 -4.05
CA LYS A 92 -17.67 -3.33 -5.35
C LYS A 92 -16.65 -3.90 -6.34
N MET A 93 -15.42 -3.39 -6.33
CA MET A 93 -14.33 -3.92 -7.17
C MET A 93 -13.94 -5.34 -6.73
N ILE A 94 -13.82 -5.59 -5.43
CA ILE A 94 -13.52 -6.90 -4.85
C ILE A 94 -14.64 -7.91 -5.18
N GLU A 95 -15.90 -7.50 -5.01
CA GLU A 95 -17.08 -8.32 -5.36
C GLU A 95 -17.12 -8.65 -6.85
N ALA A 96 -16.83 -7.66 -7.71
CA ALA A 96 -16.73 -7.89 -9.16
C ALA A 96 -15.60 -8.87 -9.53
N MET A 97 -14.51 -8.88 -8.74
CA MET A 97 -13.44 -9.87 -8.84
C MET A 97 -13.84 -11.26 -8.32
N GLN A 98 -15.09 -11.44 -7.86
CA GLN A 98 -15.62 -12.68 -7.29
C GLN A 98 -14.93 -13.07 -5.99
N PHE A 99 -14.54 -12.10 -5.18
CA PHE A 99 -14.08 -12.30 -3.79
C PHE A 99 -15.07 -11.67 -2.83
N ASP A 100 -15.18 -12.21 -1.62
CA ASP A 100 -15.78 -11.49 -0.50
C ASP A 100 -14.71 -10.57 0.13
N ARG A 101 -15.11 -9.38 0.58
CA ARG A 101 -14.24 -8.46 1.30
C ARG A 101 -13.58 -9.12 2.52
N LYS A 102 -14.27 -10.03 3.21
CA LYS A 102 -13.74 -10.75 4.38
C LYS A 102 -12.64 -11.77 4.02
N GLU A 103 -12.55 -12.19 2.76
CA GLU A 103 -11.58 -13.18 2.28
C GLU A 103 -10.24 -12.55 1.89
N VAL A 104 -10.24 -11.25 1.58
CA VAL A 104 -9.04 -10.49 1.22
C VAL A 104 -8.47 -9.79 2.46
N TYR A 105 -7.25 -9.25 2.36
CA TYR A 105 -6.66 -8.42 3.40
C TYR A 105 -6.53 -6.99 2.91
N ILE A 106 -6.96 -6.01 3.70
CA ILE A 106 -6.94 -4.59 3.30
C ILE A 106 -6.16 -3.79 4.35
N ALA A 107 -5.14 -3.06 3.90
CA ALA A 107 -4.33 -2.20 4.75
C ALA A 107 -3.90 -0.93 4.01
N ASN A 108 -3.22 -0.02 4.71
CA ASN A 108 -2.66 1.23 4.17
C ASN A 108 -1.19 1.40 4.55
N ILE A 109 -0.47 2.28 3.84
CA ILE A 109 0.90 2.70 4.21
C ILE A 109 0.93 3.29 5.62
N VAL A 110 0.07 4.26 5.91
CA VAL A 110 -0.09 4.82 7.27
C VAL A 110 -1.34 4.28 7.95
N LYS A 111 -1.28 4.11 9.28
CA LYS A 111 -2.41 3.61 10.10
C LYS A 111 -3.22 4.71 10.78
N CYS A 112 -2.92 5.97 10.49
CA CYS A 112 -3.55 7.13 11.12
C CYS A 112 -3.92 8.13 10.04
N ARG A 113 -5.09 8.76 10.17
CA ARG A 113 -5.58 9.74 9.20
C ARG A 113 -4.69 11.00 9.18
N PRO A 114 -4.12 11.36 8.02
CA PRO A 114 -3.50 12.67 7.86
C PRO A 114 -4.53 13.81 7.95
N PRO A 115 -4.18 14.97 8.56
CA PRO A 115 -5.05 16.14 8.62
C PRO A 115 -5.60 16.51 7.24
N GLU A 116 -6.89 16.87 7.15
CA GLU A 116 -7.56 17.22 5.89
C GLU A 116 -7.45 16.17 4.77
N ASN A 117 -7.16 14.89 5.10
CA ASN A 117 -6.95 13.81 4.14
C ASN A 117 -5.85 14.12 3.10
N ARG A 118 -4.83 14.90 3.47
CA ARG A 118 -3.64 15.05 2.63
C ARG A 118 -2.90 13.71 2.49
N ALA A 119 -2.02 13.62 1.50
CA ALA A 119 -1.07 12.51 1.46
C ALA A 119 -0.15 12.51 2.71
N PRO A 120 0.26 11.33 3.21
CA PRO A 120 1.23 11.24 4.29
C PRO A 120 2.57 11.83 3.83
N MET A 121 3.24 12.52 4.76
CA MET A 121 4.62 12.98 4.56
C MET A 121 5.58 11.79 4.61
N ASP A 122 6.79 11.98 4.08
CA ASP A 122 7.78 10.91 3.98
C ASP A 122 8.17 10.35 5.35
N ASP A 123 8.39 11.22 6.33
CA ASP A 123 8.65 10.81 7.72
C ASP A 123 7.48 10.04 8.34
N GLU A 124 6.24 10.43 8.05
CA GLU A 124 5.05 9.75 8.57
C GLU A 124 4.89 8.35 8.00
N ALA A 125 5.13 8.20 6.70
CA ALA A 125 5.06 6.93 6.00
C ALA A 125 6.21 6.00 6.45
N GLU A 126 7.45 6.50 6.49
CA GLU A 126 8.62 5.73 6.90
C GLU A 126 8.50 5.20 8.33
N GLN A 127 7.99 6.00 9.27
CA GLN A 127 7.77 5.57 10.65
C GLN A 127 6.66 4.53 10.80
N CYS A 128 5.71 4.48 9.86
CA CYS A 128 4.57 3.57 9.91
C CYS A 128 4.78 2.28 9.09
N LEU A 129 5.63 2.35 8.07
CA LEU A 129 5.90 1.27 7.12
C LEU A 129 6.30 -0.06 7.78
N PRO A 130 7.07 -0.12 8.89
CA PRO A 130 7.39 -1.40 9.54
C PRO A 130 6.15 -2.23 9.93
N TYR A 131 5.05 -1.59 10.33
CA TYR A 131 3.80 -2.30 10.63
C TYR A 131 3.27 -3.01 9.38
N LEU A 132 3.24 -2.32 8.24
CA LEU A 132 2.74 -2.89 6.99
C LEU A 132 3.67 -3.99 6.45
N LEU A 133 4.98 -3.80 6.52
CA LEU A 133 5.93 -4.83 6.12
C LEU A 133 5.76 -6.10 6.95
N ARG A 134 5.56 -5.94 8.27
CA ARG A 134 5.28 -7.08 9.14
C ARG A 134 3.92 -7.71 8.87
N GLN A 135 2.89 -6.92 8.54
CA GLN A 135 1.59 -7.45 8.09
C GLN A 135 1.74 -8.32 6.82
N ILE A 136 2.51 -7.87 5.83
CA ILE A 136 2.80 -8.64 4.60
C ILE A 136 3.51 -9.96 4.94
N GLU A 137 4.51 -9.91 5.82
CA GLU A 137 5.26 -11.10 6.25
C GLU A 137 4.41 -12.11 7.02
N LEU A 138 3.45 -11.64 7.82
CA LEU A 138 2.55 -12.50 8.60
C LEU A 138 1.43 -13.10 7.74
N VAL A 139 0.87 -12.32 6.81
CA VAL A 139 -0.24 -12.76 5.94
C VAL A 139 0.26 -13.63 4.78
N GLN A 140 1.48 -13.38 4.28
CA GLN A 140 2.10 -14.08 3.15
C GLN A 140 1.16 -14.18 1.93
N PRO A 141 0.61 -13.06 1.42
CA PRO A 141 -0.33 -13.11 0.31
C PRO A 141 0.36 -13.61 -0.97
N LYS A 142 -0.41 -14.28 -1.83
CA LYS A 142 0.02 -14.67 -3.17
C LYS A 142 0.16 -13.45 -4.09
N ILE A 143 -0.72 -12.45 -3.93
CA ILE A 143 -0.74 -11.21 -4.73
C ILE A 143 -1.01 -9.99 -3.84
N ILE A 144 -0.30 -8.91 -4.12
CA ILE A 144 -0.56 -7.58 -3.56
C ILE A 144 -1.08 -6.65 -4.68
N VAL A 145 -2.16 -5.92 -4.41
CA VAL A 145 -2.67 -4.85 -5.27
C VAL A 145 -2.37 -3.51 -4.61
N LEU A 146 -1.57 -2.67 -5.27
CA LEU A 146 -1.24 -1.33 -4.79
C LEU A 146 -2.22 -0.32 -5.38
N LEU A 147 -2.93 0.40 -4.51
CA LEU A 147 -3.94 1.36 -4.89
C LEU A 147 -3.35 2.78 -4.88
N GLY A 148 -2.90 3.27 -6.05
CA GLY A 148 -2.41 4.64 -6.19
C GLY A 148 -0.89 4.81 -6.01
N ALA A 149 -0.46 6.08 -6.02
CA ALA A 149 0.95 6.45 -6.12
C ALA A 149 1.73 6.27 -4.81
N VAL A 150 1.10 6.50 -3.65
CA VAL A 150 1.75 6.36 -2.34
C VAL A 150 2.19 4.92 -2.07
N PRO A 151 1.32 3.90 -2.13
CA PRO A 151 1.77 2.52 -1.96
C PRO A 151 2.77 2.07 -3.03
N LEU A 152 2.66 2.58 -4.27
CA LEU A 152 3.66 2.34 -5.31
C LEU A 152 5.06 2.86 -4.91
N LYS A 153 5.14 4.08 -4.36
CA LYS A 153 6.39 4.68 -3.86
C LYS A 153 7.00 3.85 -2.74
N TYR A 154 6.24 3.54 -1.70
CA TYR A 154 6.81 2.94 -0.48
C TYR A 154 7.05 1.44 -0.56
N ILE A 155 6.31 0.70 -1.40
CA ILE A 155 6.51 -0.74 -1.56
C ILE A 155 7.51 -1.02 -2.68
N LEU A 156 7.45 -0.32 -3.81
CA LEU A 156 8.26 -0.63 -4.99
C LEU A 156 9.35 0.40 -5.30
N GLY A 157 9.41 1.53 -4.61
CA GLY A 157 10.38 2.60 -4.92
C GLY A 157 10.12 3.28 -6.26
N LEU A 158 8.88 3.19 -6.79
CA LEU A 158 8.51 3.69 -8.12
C LEU A 158 7.57 4.89 -8.04
N ALA A 159 7.57 5.71 -9.10
CA ALA A 159 6.67 6.85 -9.26
C ALA A 159 5.92 6.79 -10.59
N GLY A 160 4.85 7.59 -10.72
CA GLY A 160 4.06 7.69 -11.95
C GLY A 160 3.06 6.54 -12.14
N ILE A 161 2.09 6.42 -11.23
CA ILE A 161 1.11 5.32 -11.23
C ILE A 161 0.38 5.13 -12.56
N THR A 162 0.09 6.22 -13.30
CA THR A 162 -0.60 6.15 -14.60
C THR A 162 0.20 5.38 -15.66
N LYS A 163 1.53 5.44 -15.61
CA LYS A 163 2.43 4.70 -16.51
C LYS A 163 2.67 3.27 -16.04
N ILE A 164 2.71 3.07 -14.72
CA ILE A 164 3.10 1.79 -14.13
C ILE A 164 1.93 0.81 -13.99
N ARG A 165 0.69 1.31 -13.84
CA ARG A 165 -0.49 0.46 -13.62
C ARG A 165 -0.66 -0.62 -14.69
N GLY A 166 -1.15 -1.79 -14.28
CA GLY A 166 -1.38 -2.92 -15.18
C GLY A 166 -0.12 -3.68 -15.62
N ASN A 167 1.06 -3.30 -15.13
CA ASN A 167 2.29 -4.05 -15.36
C ASN A 167 2.66 -4.80 -14.10
N TRP A 168 2.77 -6.13 -14.20
CA TRP A 168 3.22 -6.97 -13.09
C TRP A 168 4.58 -6.50 -12.56
N LYS A 169 4.66 -6.43 -11.24
CA LYS A 169 5.87 -6.16 -10.45
C LYS A 169 6.05 -7.27 -9.43
N GLU A 170 7.13 -7.20 -8.69
CA GLU A 170 7.44 -8.15 -7.64
C GLU A 170 7.92 -7.40 -6.39
N PHE A 171 7.53 -7.88 -5.22
CA PHE A 171 8.01 -7.41 -3.93
C PHE A 171 8.29 -8.60 -3.03
N LYS A 172 9.57 -8.82 -2.68
CA LYS A 172 10.01 -9.97 -1.86
C LYS A 172 9.45 -11.33 -2.35
N GLY A 173 9.46 -11.57 -3.65
CA GLY A 173 8.91 -12.80 -4.26
C GLY A 173 7.39 -12.84 -4.42
N ILE A 174 6.66 -11.82 -3.96
CA ILE A 174 5.20 -11.71 -4.10
C ILE A 174 4.86 -10.93 -5.36
N LYS A 175 3.91 -11.42 -6.16
CA LYS A 175 3.43 -10.70 -7.35
C LYS A 175 2.67 -9.45 -6.94
N VAL A 176 2.97 -8.33 -7.59
CA VAL A 176 2.35 -7.03 -7.31
C VAL A 176 1.67 -6.48 -8.55
N MET A 177 0.41 -6.06 -8.40
CA MET A 177 -0.34 -5.33 -9.42
C MET A 177 -0.62 -3.89 -8.97
N PRO A 178 0.12 -2.90 -9.48
CA PRO A 178 -0.22 -1.50 -9.30
C PRO A 178 -1.49 -1.13 -10.09
N THR A 179 -2.40 -0.40 -9.47
CA THR A 179 -3.59 0.15 -10.13
C THR A 179 -4.00 1.51 -9.54
N LEU A 180 -5.04 2.12 -10.10
CA LEU A 180 -5.52 3.44 -9.70
C LEU A 180 -6.32 3.37 -8.39
N HIS A 181 -6.12 4.37 -7.54
CA HIS A 181 -6.82 4.44 -6.25
C HIS A 181 -8.33 4.68 -6.45
N PRO A 182 -9.22 4.04 -5.68
CA PRO A 182 -10.67 4.21 -5.82
C PRO A 182 -11.14 5.67 -5.73
N ALA A 183 -10.52 6.49 -4.88
CA ALA A 183 -10.84 7.92 -4.80
C ALA A 183 -10.57 8.68 -6.12
N TYR A 184 -9.56 8.27 -6.90
CA TYR A 184 -9.32 8.83 -8.24
C TYR A 184 -10.40 8.38 -9.22
N LEU A 185 -10.78 7.09 -9.18
CA LEU A 185 -11.82 6.52 -10.03
C LEU A 185 -13.21 7.14 -9.80
N LEU A 186 -13.49 7.62 -8.59
CA LEU A 186 -14.72 8.36 -8.28
C LEU A 186 -14.76 9.74 -8.94
N ARG A 187 -13.61 10.36 -9.18
CA ARG A 187 -13.50 11.67 -9.87
C ARG A 187 -13.33 11.52 -11.38
N ASN A 188 -12.79 10.38 -11.83
CA ASN A 188 -12.53 10.09 -13.22
C ASN A 188 -13.10 8.70 -13.57
N GLU A 189 -14.35 8.69 -14.03
CA GLU A 189 -15.06 7.45 -14.34
C GLU A 189 -14.48 6.71 -15.55
N ALA A 190 -13.93 7.42 -16.53
CA ALA A 190 -13.33 6.82 -17.72
C ALA A 190 -12.16 5.89 -17.34
N ALA A 191 -11.43 6.24 -16.27
CA ALA A 191 -10.31 5.45 -15.77
C ALA A 191 -10.73 4.13 -15.09
N LYS A 192 -12.03 3.93 -14.76
CA LYS A 192 -12.54 2.67 -14.20
C LYS A 192 -12.29 1.50 -15.14
N LYS A 193 -12.35 1.73 -16.47
CA LYS A 193 -12.08 0.71 -17.49
C LYS A 193 -10.66 0.16 -17.37
N ASP A 194 -9.68 1.02 -17.13
CA ASP A 194 -8.28 0.61 -17.05
C ASP A 194 -7.95 -0.07 -15.72
N ALA A 195 -8.50 0.44 -14.61
CA ALA A 195 -8.42 -0.27 -13.33
C ALA A 195 -9.08 -1.65 -13.40
N TRP A 196 -10.22 -1.78 -14.08
CA TRP A 196 -10.88 -3.08 -14.24
C TRP A 196 -10.03 -4.09 -15.01
N LYS A 197 -9.35 -3.67 -16.09
CA LYS A 197 -8.40 -4.53 -16.81
C LYS A 197 -7.27 -5.04 -15.88
N ASP A 198 -6.78 -4.19 -14.97
CA ASP A 198 -5.76 -4.60 -13.98
C ASP A 198 -6.27 -5.71 -13.09
N LEU A 199 -7.48 -5.53 -12.57
CA LEU A 199 -8.11 -6.51 -11.69
C LEU A 199 -8.44 -7.82 -12.41
N GLN A 200 -8.82 -7.78 -13.69
CA GLN A 200 -9.01 -8.98 -14.49
C GLN A 200 -7.71 -9.79 -14.66
N MET A 201 -6.55 -9.12 -14.75
CA MET A 201 -5.26 -9.82 -14.75
C MET A 201 -5.02 -10.51 -13.40
N VAL A 202 -5.33 -9.85 -12.28
CA VAL A 202 -5.25 -10.45 -10.94
C VAL A 202 -6.18 -11.66 -10.83
N MET A 203 -7.45 -11.53 -11.24
CA MET A 203 -8.43 -12.62 -11.26
C MET A 203 -7.91 -13.86 -12.00
N SER A 204 -7.23 -13.67 -13.14
CA SER A 204 -6.72 -14.78 -13.94
C SER A 204 -5.69 -15.64 -13.21
N VAL A 205 -4.88 -15.06 -12.30
CA VAL A 205 -3.93 -15.80 -11.46
C VAL A 205 -4.62 -16.68 -10.41
N PHE A 206 -5.86 -16.35 -10.06
CA PHE A 206 -6.73 -17.16 -9.19
C PHE A 206 -7.67 -18.08 -9.98
N GLY A 207 -7.47 -18.23 -11.30
CA GLY A 207 -8.34 -19.04 -12.15
C GLY A 207 -9.75 -18.46 -12.36
N LYS A 208 -9.99 -17.22 -11.90
CA LYS A 208 -11.28 -16.53 -12.05
C LYS A 208 -11.34 -15.85 -13.41
N LYS A 209 -12.50 -15.92 -14.07
CA LYS A 209 -12.75 -15.24 -15.35
C LYS A 209 -14.04 -14.43 -15.25
N TYR A 210 -13.95 -13.15 -15.57
CA TYR A 210 -15.14 -12.33 -15.74
C TYR A 210 -15.88 -12.78 -17.00
N ARG A 211 -17.12 -13.25 -16.84
CA ARG A 211 -18.04 -13.52 -17.94
C ARG A 211 -19.02 -12.37 -17.97
N LYS A 212 -19.04 -11.61 -19.07
CA LYS A 212 -20.08 -10.62 -19.29
C LYS A 212 -21.37 -11.40 -19.53
N ASN A 213 -22.33 -11.31 -18.62
CA ASN A 213 -23.67 -11.83 -18.88
C ASN A 213 -24.17 -11.13 -20.14
N SER A 214 -24.45 -11.93 -21.17
CA SER A 214 -24.95 -11.48 -22.46
C SER A 214 -26.41 -11.06 -22.33
#